data_AF-A0A1D8P9U2-F1
#
_entry.id   AF-A0A1D8P9U2-F1
#
_cell.length_a   1.000
_cell.length_b   1.000
_cell.length_c   1.000
_cell.angle_alpha   90.00
_cell.angle_beta   90.00
_cell.angle_gamma   90.00
#
_symmetry.space_group_name_H-M   'P 1'
#
loop_
_entity.id
_entity.type
_entity.pdbx_description
1 polymer ?
#
loop_
_entity_poly.entity_id
_entity_poly.type
_entity_poly.pdbx_seq_one_letter_code
_entity_poly.pdbx_strand_id
1 'polypeptide(L)'
;MNIDKNFPKAILYVFVITISVLIFQSCTDNEVDLDPDNDEIMGTLDNCENVANPNQEDNDNDGIGDACDDDDDNDGIIDSEDNCPFVPNFDQADSNSNGIGDVCEAAGDTDNDGILNGDDNCILTENPNQEDNDGDGIGDACDDDDDNDGIIDTEDNCPFTENEDQGDNDGDGIGNACDEDYVEPLNPCVDGMAGNYPCDGYDLMAHIPVNELGGNGAEGNDSWGWTDPETGKEYALVGTTTGTAFVDISDTENLKIIGILPTATTNSLWRDVKVYNNHAFIVSEASNHGMQVFDLTRLRNTNPIVQNFTADAHYNAFGKAHNIVINEDSGYAYAVGTQTFGGGAHFVNIQDPINPVSAGGFSAGGYSHDAQVVTYNGPDSDYTGQEILIGSNENEVVIADITDKSNPTIISTVAYSNIGYTHQGWFTEDSKYFILGDETDELNNGGNTRTLVFDFTDLDNPSLHSTYTGPTAAIDHNGYVKGDTFYLANYSAGVRFIDISNIENGTLVEEGYFDTFPSHNNTSFNGVWNVYPYFESGNIIINDIEGGLFVVRKNGL
;
A
#
# COMPACT_ATOMS: atom_id res chain seq x y z
N MET A 1 -26.92 5.29 52.69
CA MET A 1 -27.71 4.15 52.18
C MET A 1 -26.69 3.05 51.93
N ASN A 2 -26.45 2.09 52.83
CA ASN A 2 -27.31 0.94 53.19
C ASN A 2 -27.66 0.14 51.91
N ILE A 3 -27.29 -1.14 51.68
CA ILE A 3 -27.19 -2.31 52.57
C ILE A 3 -26.36 -3.45 51.91
N ASP A 4 -25.48 -4.10 52.72
CA ASP A 4 -25.05 -5.54 52.87
C ASP A 4 -24.94 -6.54 51.69
N LYS A 5 -24.20 -7.66 51.74
CA LYS A 5 -22.99 -8.24 52.40
C LYS A 5 -22.99 -9.77 52.09
N ASN A 6 -21.79 -10.34 51.96
CA ASN A 6 -21.34 -11.70 52.37
C ASN A 6 -21.67 -13.00 51.58
N PHE A 7 -20.57 -13.63 51.15
CA PHE A 7 -20.21 -15.07 50.93
C PHE A 7 -20.65 -16.08 52.04
N PRO A 8 -20.25 -17.39 52.04
CA PRO A 8 -20.12 -18.49 51.03
C PRO A 8 -20.72 -19.84 51.55
N LYS A 9 -20.57 -20.99 50.85
CA LYS A 9 -20.10 -22.30 51.39
C LYS A 9 -20.23 -23.52 50.45
N ALA A 10 -19.18 -24.36 50.49
CA ALA A 10 -19.11 -25.73 49.98
C ALA A 10 -19.94 -26.72 50.81
N ILE A 11 -20.39 -27.83 50.20
CA ILE A 11 -20.95 -29.00 50.89
C ILE A 11 -20.42 -30.30 50.26
N LEU A 12 -19.78 -31.07 51.13
CA LEU A 12 -19.31 -32.45 51.05
C LEU A 12 -20.46 -33.39 51.44
N TYR A 13 -20.65 -34.53 50.76
CA TYR A 13 -21.34 -35.69 51.35
C TYR A 13 -20.67 -37.02 51.01
N VAL A 14 -20.21 -37.67 52.08
CA VAL A 14 -19.85 -39.08 52.24
C VAL A 14 -20.94 -39.71 53.13
N PHE A 15 -21.06 -41.05 53.12
CA PHE A 15 -21.86 -41.97 53.97
C PHE A 15 -23.18 -42.46 53.36
N VAL A 16 -23.59 -43.75 53.45
CA VAL A 16 -22.94 -44.99 53.92
C VAL A 16 -23.75 -46.20 53.45
N ILE A 17 -23.06 -47.33 53.32
CA ILE A 17 -23.54 -48.69 53.04
C ILE A 17 -24.49 -49.20 54.13
N THR A 18 -25.65 -49.75 53.74
CA THR A 18 -26.41 -50.69 54.58
C THR A 18 -26.60 -52.02 53.86
N ILE A 19 -25.87 -53.04 54.33
CA ILE A 19 -26.10 -54.46 54.03
C ILE A 19 -27.30 -54.93 54.86
N SER A 20 -28.24 -55.63 54.24
CA SER A 20 -29.21 -56.51 54.93
C SER A 20 -29.56 -57.71 54.05
N VAL A 21 -28.76 -58.76 54.27
CA VAL A 21 -28.99 -60.21 54.18
C VAL A 21 -30.41 -60.70 53.80
N LEU A 22 -30.44 -61.42 52.66
CA LEU A 22 -31.11 -62.68 52.31
C LEU A 22 -32.60 -62.90 52.65
N ILE A 23 -33.37 -63.14 51.58
CA ILE A 23 -34.43 -64.15 51.55
C ILE A 23 -34.11 -65.11 50.39
N PHE A 24 -33.86 -66.38 50.73
CA PHE A 24 -33.87 -67.49 49.78
C PHE A 24 -35.30 -67.76 49.34
N GLN A 25 -35.55 -67.81 48.04
CA GLN A 25 -36.60 -68.64 47.48
C GLN A 25 -36.11 -69.22 46.15
N SER A 26 -35.82 -70.52 46.17
CA SER A 26 -35.53 -71.32 44.99
C SER A 26 -36.81 -71.60 44.20
N CYS A 27 -36.85 -71.24 42.92
CA CYS A 27 -37.70 -71.82 41.86
C CYS A 27 -36.96 -71.59 40.52
N THR A 28 -36.19 -72.56 40.02
CA THR A 28 -36.47 -73.38 38.80
C THR A 28 -36.42 -72.63 37.46
N ASP A 29 -35.39 -72.97 36.67
CA ASP A 29 -35.25 -72.92 35.20
C ASP A 29 -36.26 -72.08 34.39
N ASN A 30 -35.83 -70.88 34.03
CA ASN A 30 -35.67 -70.41 32.65
C ASN A 30 -35.24 -68.94 32.77
N GLU A 31 -33.93 -68.68 32.80
CA GLU A 31 -33.46 -67.33 32.46
C GLU A 31 -33.84 -67.14 30.99
N VAL A 32 -34.76 -66.22 30.74
CA VAL A 32 -34.98 -65.70 29.39
C VAL A 32 -33.73 -64.90 29.10
N ASP A 33 -32.95 -65.36 28.12
CA ASP A 33 -31.86 -64.56 27.59
C ASP A 33 -32.48 -63.31 26.99
N LEU A 34 -32.10 -62.14 27.52
CA LEU A 34 -32.71 -60.87 27.16
C LEU A 34 -31.98 -60.20 25.98
N ASP A 35 -30.83 -60.75 25.62
CA ASP A 35 -29.91 -60.33 24.56
C ASP A 35 -29.34 -61.64 23.97
N PRO A 36 -30.11 -62.33 23.10
CA PRO A 36 -29.81 -63.71 22.69
C PRO A 36 -28.54 -63.88 21.85
N ASP A 37 -28.05 -62.81 21.24
CA ASP A 37 -26.85 -62.76 20.39
C ASP A 37 -25.69 -61.96 21.00
N ASN A 38 -25.93 -61.30 22.15
CA ASN A 38 -24.95 -60.68 23.03
C ASN A 38 -24.25 -59.49 22.37
N ASP A 39 -25.04 -58.61 21.77
CA ASP A 39 -24.60 -57.42 21.02
C ASP A 39 -24.82 -56.08 21.77
N GLU A 40 -25.31 -56.17 23.01
CA GLU A 40 -25.66 -55.06 23.91
C GLU A 40 -27.02 -54.39 23.63
N ILE A 41 -27.80 -54.87 22.67
CA ILE A 41 -29.20 -54.51 22.43
C ILE A 41 -30.12 -55.60 22.99
N MET A 42 -31.26 -55.19 23.55
CA MET A 42 -32.20 -56.13 24.17
C MET A 42 -33.15 -56.65 23.09
N GLY A 43 -33.41 -57.96 23.03
CA GLY A 43 -34.19 -58.61 21.95
C GLY A 43 -35.57 -58.01 21.63
N THR A 44 -36.18 -57.24 22.53
CA THR A 44 -37.45 -56.51 22.27
C THR A 44 -37.28 -55.16 21.57
N LEU A 45 -36.05 -54.66 21.48
CA LEU A 45 -35.62 -53.41 20.86
C LEU A 45 -34.59 -53.68 19.76
N ASP A 46 -34.35 -54.95 19.47
CA ASP A 46 -33.36 -55.46 18.53
C ASP A 46 -34.05 -55.82 17.21
N ASN A 47 -33.69 -55.13 16.13
CA ASN A 47 -34.20 -55.41 14.78
C ASN A 47 -33.60 -56.70 14.18
N CYS A 48 -32.62 -57.32 14.86
CA CYS A 48 -32.06 -58.62 14.54
C CYS A 48 -31.85 -59.51 15.78
N GLU A 49 -32.94 -59.86 16.49
CA GLU A 49 -32.98 -60.62 17.78
C GLU A 49 -31.99 -61.81 17.97
N ASN A 50 -31.41 -62.38 16.90
CA ASN A 50 -30.48 -63.50 16.96
C ASN A 50 -29.17 -63.28 16.16
N VAL A 51 -28.90 -62.08 15.65
CA VAL A 51 -27.71 -61.73 14.86
C VAL A 51 -27.16 -60.39 15.34
N ALA A 52 -26.03 -60.46 16.04
CA ALA A 52 -25.43 -59.28 16.66
C ALA A 52 -25.18 -58.13 15.68
N ASN A 53 -25.87 -57.00 15.89
CA ASN A 53 -25.79 -55.78 15.12
C ASN A 53 -25.95 -54.53 16.03
N PRO A 54 -24.92 -54.18 16.81
CA PRO A 54 -25.01 -53.12 17.81
C PRO A 54 -25.37 -51.72 17.27
N ASN A 55 -25.22 -51.51 15.97
CA ASN A 55 -25.57 -50.28 15.26
C ASN A 55 -27.06 -50.19 14.90
N GLN A 56 -27.78 -51.32 14.86
CA GLN A 56 -29.21 -51.42 14.54
C GLN A 56 -29.55 -50.68 13.24
N GLU A 57 -28.69 -50.84 12.22
CA GLU A 57 -28.96 -50.36 10.87
C GLU A 57 -30.18 -51.11 10.29
N ASP A 58 -30.99 -50.37 9.54
CA ASP A 58 -32.30 -50.75 8.96
C ASP A 58 -32.53 -49.79 7.79
N ASN A 59 -31.90 -50.13 6.66
CA ASN A 59 -31.74 -49.24 5.51
C ASN A 59 -33.08 -48.90 4.84
N ASP A 60 -33.99 -49.86 4.75
CA ASP A 60 -35.31 -49.68 4.17
C ASP A 60 -36.42 -49.31 5.19
N ASN A 61 -36.11 -49.36 6.49
CA ASN A 61 -36.99 -49.06 7.61
C ASN A 61 -38.22 -50.00 7.70
N ASP A 62 -38.08 -51.26 7.30
CA ASP A 62 -39.16 -52.26 7.39
C ASP A 62 -39.30 -52.88 8.80
N GLY A 63 -38.28 -52.69 9.64
CA GLY A 63 -38.19 -53.15 11.02
C GLY A 63 -37.41 -54.45 11.21
N ILE A 64 -36.85 -55.03 10.15
CA ILE A 64 -35.78 -56.02 10.16
C ILE A 64 -34.46 -55.27 9.95
N GLY A 65 -33.40 -55.63 10.67
CA GLY A 65 -32.11 -54.94 10.49
C GLY A 65 -31.27 -55.50 9.37
N ASP A 66 -30.37 -54.69 8.81
CA ASP A 66 -29.49 -55.05 7.68
C ASP A 66 -28.62 -56.30 7.94
N ALA A 67 -28.41 -56.64 9.22
CA ALA A 67 -27.64 -57.83 9.58
C ALA A 67 -28.42 -59.15 9.42
N CYS A 68 -29.75 -59.07 9.28
CA CYS A 68 -30.66 -60.21 9.24
C CYS A 68 -31.82 -60.07 8.25
N ASP A 69 -31.89 -58.97 7.51
CA ASP A 69 -32.64 -58.90 6.27
C ASP A 69 -31.86 -59.61 5.15
N ASP A 70 -32.58 -60.12 4.15
CA ASP A 70 -32.00 -60.73 2.95
C ASP A 70 -32.19 -59.82 1.71
N ASP A 71 -32.79 -58.63 1.88
CA ASP A 71 -33.15 -57.62 0.87
C ASP A 71 -33.14 -56.23 1.55
N ASP A 72 -31.94 -55.71 1.85
CA ASP A 72 -31.71 -54.55 2.72
C ASP A 72 -32.29 -53.22 2.17
N ASP A 73 -32.74 -53.19 0.92
CA ASP A 73 -33.33 -52.01 0.27
C ASP A 73 -34.80 -52.20 -0.20
N ASN A 74 -35.33 -53.42 -0.04
CA ASN A 74 -36.69 -53.82 -0.36
C ASN A 74 -37.10 -53.57 -1.83
N ASP A 75 -36.15 -53.63 -2.77
CA ASP A 75 -36.41 -53.56 -4.21
C ASP A 75 -36.90 -54.91 -4.79
N GLY A 76 -36.84 -55.98 -4.00
CA GLY A 76 -37.30 -57.31 -4.37
C GLY A 76 -36.25 -58.18 -5.04
N ILE A 77 -34.99 -57.77 -5.05
CA ILE A 77 -33.81 -58.58 -5.36
C ILE A 77 -33.07 -58.85 -4.04
N ILE A 78 -32.69 -60.11 -3.79
CA ILE A 78 -31.99 -60.45 -2.54
C ILE A 78 -30.54 -59.95 -2.57
N ASP A 79 -29.95 -59.52 -1.45
CA ASP A 79 -28.61 -58.89 -1.39
C ASP A 79 -27.51 -59.71 -2.09
N SER A 80 -27.62 -61.04 -2.03
CA SER A 80 -26.66 -61.95 -2.65
C SER A 80 -26.71 -61.99 -4.19
N GLU A 81 -27.81 -61.51 -4.78
CA GLU A 81 -28.05 -61.38 -6.22
C GLU A 81 -28.18 -59.91 -6.65
N ASP A 82 -28.16 -58.98 -5.70
CA ASP A 82 -28.27 -57.55 -5.89
C ASP A 82 -26.90 -56.90 -6.16
N ASN A 83 -26.79 -56.13 -7.23
CA ASN A 83 -25.59 -55.34 -7.52
C ASN A 83 -25.55 -53.97 -6.81
N CYS A 84 -26.60 -53.61 -6.08
CA CYS A 84 -26.75 -52.46 -5.18
C CYS A 84 -27.53 -52.81 -3.89
N PRO A 85 -27.02 -53.70 -3.01
CA PRO A 85 -27.79 -54.24 -1.87
C PRO A 85 -28.48 -53.24 -0.94
N PHE A 86 -27.99 -51.99 -0.88
CA PHE A 86 -28.52 -50.95 0.00
C PHE A 86 -29.24 -49.81 -0.76
N VAL A 87 -29.39 -49.88 -2.08
CA VAL A 87 -29.93 -48.78 -2.90
C VAL A 87 -30.88 -49.32 -3.99
N PRO A 88 -32.21 -49.08 -3.86
CA PRO A 88 -33.19 -49.77 -4.69
C PRO A 88 -32.99 -49.58 -6.18
N ASN A 89 -32.74 -50.67 -6.92
CA ASN A 89 -32.50 -50.68 -8.35
C ASN A 89 -33.08 -51.93 -9.06
N PHE A 90 -34.41 -52.03 -9.05
CA PHE A 90 -35.21 -53.11 -9.66
C PHE A 90 -34.78 -53.65 -11.04
N ASP A 91 -34.10 -52.85 -11.86
CA ASP A 91 -33.64 -53.24 -13.20
C ASP A 91 -32.23 -53.85 -13.23
N GLN A 92 -31.50 -53.78 -12.11
CA GLN A 92 -30.15 -54.30 -11.91
C GLN A 92 -29.20 -53.87 -13.03
N ALA A 93 -29.39 -52.63 -13.53
CA ALA A 93 -28.54 -52.08 -14.57
C ALA A 93 -27.08 -52.02 -14.08
N ASP A 94 -26.17 -52.56 -14.88
CA ASP A 94 -24.71 -52.50 -14.68
C ASP A 94 -24.09 -52.33 -16.08
N SER A 95 -24.05 -51.07 -16.51
CA SER A 95 -23.66 -50.66 -17.85
C SER A 95 -22.19 -50.95 -18.13
N ASN A 96 -21.34 -50.93 -17.11
CA ASN A 96 -19.89 -51.15 -17.23
C ASN A 96 -19.48 -52.61 -16.95
N SER A 97 -20.40 -53.44 -16.45
CA SER A 97 -20.24 -54.85 -16.11
C SER A 97 -19.16 -55.13 -15.05
N ASN A 98 -18.95 -54.22 -14.10
CA ASN A 98 -17.99 -54.37 -13.00
C ASN A 98 -18.58 -55.13 -11.79
N GLY A 99 -19.89 -55.38 -11.78
CA GLY A 99 -20.60 -56.07 -10.70
C GLY A 99 -21.19 -55.16 -9.63
N ILE A 100 -21.10 -53.84 -9.77
CA ILE A 100 -21.78 -52.81 -8.96
C ILE A 100 -22.86 -52.19 -9.87
N GLY A 101 -24.08 -52.02 -9.39
CA GLY A 101 -25.15 -51.46 -10.19
C GLY A 101 -25.02 -49.96 -10.43
N ASP A 102 -25.52 -49.50 -11.58
CA ASP A 102 -25.42 -48.11 -12.04
C ASP A 102 -25.98 -47.11 -10.98
N VAL A 103 -26.98 -47.53 -10.20
CA VAL A 103 -27.67 -46.67 -9.21
C VAL A 103 -26.82 -46.45 -7.95
N CYS A 104 -26.26 -47.49 -7.36
CA CYS A 104 -25.37 -47.37 -6.19
C CYS A 104 -23.96 -46.92 -6.58
N GLU A 105 -23.53 -47.13 -7.82
CA GLU A 105 -22.30 -46.51 -8.34
C GLU A 105 -22.46 -44.98 -8.40
N ALA A 106 -23.63 -44.47 -8.82
CA ALA A 106 -23.92 -43.04 -8.79
C ALA A 106 -24.23 -42.48 -7.39
N ALA A 107 -24.80 -43.30 -6.49
CA ALA A 107 -25.12 -42.92 -5.11
C ALA A 107 -23.97 -43.14 -4.12
N GLY A 108 -22.84 -43.69 -4.58
CA GLY A 108 -21.60 -43.76 -3.80
C GLY A 108 -20.89 -42.42 -3.74
N ASP A 109 -19.88 -42.34 -2.88
CA ASP A 109 -18.96 -41.22 -2.72
C ASP A 109 -17.57 -41.84 -2.70
N THR A 110 -16.91 -41.88 -3.88
CA THR A 110 -15.73 -42.72 -4.11
C THR A 110 -14.51 -42.20 -3.37
N ASP A 111 -14.36 -40.89 -3.30
CA ASP A 111 -13.23 -40.23 -2.64
C ASP A 111 -13.56 -39.78 -1.20
N ASN A 112 -14.83 -39.83 -0.79
CA ASN A 112 -15.33 -39.50 0.55
C ASN A 112 -15.27 -38.01 0.88
N ASP A 113 -15.47 -37.16 -0.12
CA ASP A 113 -15.47 -35.71 0.02
C ASP A 113 -16.84 -35.15 0.48
N GLY A 114 -17.88 -36.01 0.48
CA GLY A 114 -19.24 -35.70 0.89
C GLY A 114 -20.19 -35.34 -0.25
N ILE A 115 -19.73 -35.39 -1.50
CA ILE A 115 -20.52 -35.27 -2.72
C ILE A 115 -20.68 -36.66 -3.33
N LEU A 116 -21.88 -36.95 -3.84
CA LEU A 116 -22.14 -38.26 -4.45
C LEU A 116 -21.56 -38.29 -5.86
N ASN A 117 -20.99 -39.41 -6.29
CA ASN A 117 -20.36 -39.61 -7.60
C ASN A 117 -21.20 -39.09 -8.79
N GLY A 118 -22.53 -39.16 -8.72
CA GLY A 118 -23.42 -38.67 -9.77
C GLY A 118 -23.56 -37.14 -9.85
N ASP A 119 -23.22 -36.44 -8.78
CA ASP A 119 -23.21 -34.98 -8.64
C ASP A 119 -21.78 -34.42 -8.48
N ASP A 120 -20.76 -35.28 -8.50
CA ASP A 120 -19.35 -34.98 -8.25
C ASP A 120 -18.58 -34.74 -9.56
N ASN A 121 -18.05 -33.51 -9.73
CA ASN A 121 -17.24 -33.13 -10.89
C ASN A 121 -15.79 -33.65 -10.82
N CYS A 122 -15.36 -34.24 -9.70
CA CYS A 122 -14.06 -34.90 -9.51
C CYS A 122 -14.14 -36.21 -8.73
N ILE A 123 -14.92 -37.18 -9.21
CA ILE A 123 -15.18 -38.55 -8.67
C ILE A 123 -14.01 -39.25 -7.94
N LEU A 124 -12.74 -38.96 -8.25
CA LEU A 124 -11.57 -39.63 -7.66
C LEU A 124 -10.68 -38.71 -6.80
N THR A 125 -11.01 -37.43 -6.67
CA THR A 125 -10.18 -36.41 -6.03
C THR A 125 -11.04 -35.51 -5.14
N GLU A 126 -10.87 -35.66 -3.82
CA GLU A 126 -11.71 -34.96 -2.84
C GLU A 126 -11.79 -33.43 -3.11
N ASN A 127 -12.96 -32.92 -3.45
CA ASN A 127 -13.21 -31.50 -3.71
C ASN A 127 -14.62 -31.06 -3.25
N PRO A 128 -14.88 -31.01 -1.92
CA PRO A 128 -16.24 -30.79 -1.39
C PRO A 128 -16.92 -29.48 -1.80
N ASN A 129 -16.14 -28.53 -2.34
CA ASN A 129 -16.62 -27.24 -2.82
C ASN A 129 -17.11 -27.28 -4.27
N GLN A 130 -16.75 -28.32 -5.05
CA GLN A 130 -17.15 -28.53 -6.44
C GLN A 130 -16.91 -27.28 -7.29
N GLU A 131 -15.70 -26.70 -7.15
CA GLU A 131 -15.24 -25.60 -8.00
C GLU A 131 -15.06 -26.15 -9.43
N ASP A 132 -15.46 -25.33 -10.41
CA ASP A 132 -15.58 -25.61 -11.86
C ASP A 132 -15.54 -24.24 -12.54
N ASN A 133 -14.34 -23.70 -12.64
CA ASN A 133 -14.10 -22.29 -12.98
C ASN A 133 -14.51 -21.97 -14.43
N ASP A 134 -14.37 -22.92 -15.35
CA ASP A 134 -14.75 -22.77 -16.76
C ASP A 134 -16.17 -23.30 -17.10
N GLY A 135 -16.78 -24.08 -16.22
CA GLY A 135 -18.13 -24.63 -16.38
C GLY A 135 -18.22 -25.81 -17.38
N ASP A 136 -17.13 -26.52 -17.63
CA ASP A 136 -17.09 -27.65 -18.57
C ASP A 136 -17.60 -28.97 -17.94
N GLY A 137 -17.69 -29.00 -16.60
CA GLY A 137 -18.20 -30.10 -15.80
C GLY A 137 -17.13 -31.04 -15.25
N ILE A 138 -15.85 -30.76 -15.47
CA ILE A 138 -14.70 -31.27 -14.73
C ILE A 138 -14.41 -30.25 -13.61
N GLY A 139 -14.06 -30.70 -12.41
CA GLY A 139 -13.76 -29.76 -11.32
C GLY A 139 -12.30 -29.34 -11.28
N ASP A 140 -12.02 -28.14 -10.76
CA ASP A 140 -10.67 -27.55 -10.68
C ASP A 140 -9.65 -28.47 -9.96
N ALA A 141 -10.12 -29.37 -9.10
CA ALA A 141 -9.25 -30.32 -8.39
C ALA A 141 -8.72 -31.46 -9.29
N CYS A 142 -9.35 -31.68 -10.43
CA CYS A 142 -9.07 -32.77 -11.36
C CYS A 142 -9.06 -32.35 -12.83
N ASP A 143 -9.14 -31.04 -13.11
CA ASP A 143 -8.77 -30.44 -14.37
C ASP A 143 -7.26 -30.13 -14.38
N ASP A 144 -6.66 -30.07 -15.57
CA ASP A 144 -5.28 -29.63 -15.78
C ASP A 144 -5.22 -28.21 -16.43
N ASP A 145 -6.37 -27.62 -16.75
CA ASP A 145 -6.59 -26.34 -17.45
C ASP A 145 -7.88 -25.68 -16.91
N ASP A 146 -7.81 -25.14 -15.69
CA ASP A 146 -8.96 -24.72 -14.87
C ASP A 146 -9.78 -23.56 -15.47
N ASP A 147 -9.27 -22.85 -16.49
CA ASP A 147 -9.98 -21.77 -17.18
C ASP A 147 -10.21 -22.01 -18.68
N ASN A 148 -9.78 -23.18 -19.19
CA ASN A 148 -9.97 -23.65 -20.56
C ASN A 148 -9.42 -22.68 -21.63
N ASP A 149 -8.38 -21.89 -21.31
CA ASP A 149 -7.70 -21.02 -22.25
C ASP A 149 -6.69 -21.77 -23.16
N GLY A 150 -6.38 -23.02 -22.80
CA GLY A 150 -5.51 -23.92 -23.54
C GLY A 150 -4.06 -23.96 -23.05
N ILE A 151 -3.74 -23.31 -21.94
CA ILE A 151 -2.48 -23.41 -21.20
C ILE A 151 -2.74 -24.25 -19.94
N ILE A 152 -1.85 -25.20 -19.65
CA ILE A 152 -2.02 -26.05 -18.45
C ILE A 152 -1.64 -25.27 -17.19
N ASP A 153 -2.33 -25.47 -16.06
CA ASP A 153 -2.15 -24.67 -14.83
C ASP A 153 -0.70 -24.60 -14.34
N THR A 154 0.08 -25.66 -14.58
CA THR A 154 1.50 -25.71 -14.19
C THR A 154 2.43 -24.83 -15.02
N GLU A 155 1.96 -24.37 -16.18
CA GLU A 155 2.63 -23.44 -17.09
C GLU A 155 1.85 -22.11 -17.22
N ASP A 156 0.71 -21.97 -16.53
CA ASP A 156 -0.18 -20.82 -16.56
C ASP A 156 0.15 -19.82 -15.44
N ASN A 157 0.32 -18.54 -15.80
CA ASN A 157 0.49 -17.47 -14.83
C ASN A 157 -0.83 -16.91 -14.27
N CYS A 158 -1.97 -17.31 -14.83
CA CYS A 158 -3.33 -17.06 -14.33
C CYS A 158 -4.22 -18.31 -14.42
N PRO A 159 -3.99 -19.36 -13.61
CA PRO A 159 -4.69 -20.65 -13.74
C PRO A 159 -6.23 -20.59 -13.72
N PHE A 160 -6.82 -19.53 -13.18
CA PHE A 160 -8.27 -19.39 -13.06
C PHE A 160 -8.84 -18.24 -13.90
N THR A 161 -8.08 -17.66 -14.83
CA THR A 161 -8.51 -16.47 -15.60
C THR A 161 -7.91 -16.45 -17.00
N GLU A 162 -8.76 -16.76 -17.99
CA GLU A 162 -8.36 -16.92 -19.40
C GLU A 162 -7.39 -15.82 -19.88
N ASN A 163 -6.17 -16.22 -20.26
CA ASN A 163 -5.14 -15.34 -20.78
C ASN A 163 -4.14 -16.05 -21.72
N GLU A 164 -4.60 -16.48 -22.90
CA GLU A 164 -3.81 -17.18 -23.93
C GLU A 164 -2.44 -16.53 -24.27
N ASP A 165 -2.27 -15.23 -24.02
CA ASP A 165 -1.02 -14.50 -24.29
C ASP A 165 0.05 -14.62 -23.19
N GLN A 166 -0.35 -15.10 -22.01
CA GLN A 166 0.49 -15.33 -20.83
C GLN A 166 1.34 -14.10 -20.50
N GLY A 167 0.75 -12.92 -20.71
CA GLY A 167 1.41 -11.65 -20.43
C GLY A 167 1.69 -11.49 -18.94
N ASP A 168 2.94 -11.19 -18.60
CA ASP A 168 3.43 -10.88 -17.25
C ASP A 168 4.43 -9.72 -17.41
N ASN A 169 3.94 -8.50 -17.24
CA ASN A 169 4.70 -7.31 -17.56
C ASN A 169 5.66 -6.89 -16.44
N ASP A 170 5.36 -7.25 -15.19
CA ASP A 170 6.21 -6.94 -14.05
C ASP A 170 7.17 -8.06 -13.64
N GLY A 171 6.93 -9.28 -14.14
CA GLY A 171 7.81 -10.42 -14.00
C GLY A 171 7.75 -11.04 -12.61
N ASP A 172 6.66 -10.83 -11.86
CA ASP A 172 6.49 -11.38 -10.52
C ASP A 172 6.01 -12.86 -10.54
N GLY A 173 5.54 -13.32 -11.71
CA GLY A 173 5.05 -14.67 -11.97
C GLY A 173 3.53 -14.82 -11.93
N ILE A 174 2.78 -13.77 -11.62
CA ILE A 174 1.34 -13.66 -11.75
C ILE A 174 1.04 -12.97 -13.08
N GLY A 175 0.08 -13.47 -13.86
CA GLY A 175 -0.23 -12.89 -15.16
C GLY A 175 -1.02 -11.59 -15.05
N ASN A 176 -0.85 -10.70 -16.02
CA ASN A 176 -1.53 -9.40 -16.08
C ASN A 176 -3.07 -9.50 -15.95
N ALA A 177 -3.67 -10.64 -16.31
CA ALA A 177 -5.12 -10.86 -16.28
C ALA A 177 -5.67 -11.13 -14.87
N CYS A 178 -4.84 -11.64 -13.98
CA CYS A 178 -5.18 -12.04 -12.61
C CYS A 178 -4.31 -11.36 -11.54
N ASP A 179 -3.47 -10.42 -11.96
CA ASP A 179 -2.66 -9.60 -11.07
C ASP A 179 -3.42 -8.34 -10.63
N GLU A 180 -3.90 -8.35 -9.38
CA GLU A 180 -4.60 -7.21 -8.79
C GLU A 180 -3.65 -6.06 -8.37
N ASP A 181 -2.36 -6.33 -8.24
CA ASP A 181 -1.34 -5.37 -7.83
C ASP A 181 -0.73 -4.65 -9.06
N TYR A 182 -0.71 -5.31 -10.22
CA TYR A 182 -0.28 -4.72 -11.48
C TYR A 182 -1.30 -3.70 -12.03
N VAL A 183 -0.80 -2.52 -12.38
CA VAL A 183 -1.59 -1.46 -13.02
C VAL A 183 -1.00 -1.17 -14.38
N GLU A 184 -1.80 -1.34 -15.45
CA GLU A 184 -1.30 -1.09 -16.81
C GLU A 184 -0.87 0.39 -16.96
N PRO A 185 0.37 0.65 -17.39
CA PRO A 185 0.83 2.02 -17.58
C PRO A 185 0.15 2.66 -18.80
N LEU A 186 -0.23 3.93 -18.68
CA LEU A 186 -0.74 4.73 -19.81
C LEU A 186 0.21 4.71 -21.01
N ASN A 187 1.53 4.78 -20.77
CA ASN A 187 2.54 4.42 -21.78
C ASN A 187 3.72 3.72 -21.08
N PRO A 188 3.98 2.43 -21.35
CA PRO A 188 5.18 1.78 -20.87
C PRO A 188 6.44 2.35 -21.56
N CYS A 189 7.55 2.34 -20.83
CA CYS A 189 8.87 2.74 -21.28
C CYS A 189 9.50 1.62 -22.09
N VAL A 190 9.31 1.68 -23.42
CA VAL A 190 9.85 0.69 -24.36
C VAL A 190 10.82 1.37 -25.31
N ASP A 191 12.00 0.77 -25.50
CA ASP A 191 13.08 1.31 -26.34
C ASP A 191 13.47 2.76 -25.99
N GLY A 192 13.40 3.11 -24.70
CA GLY A 192 13.78 4.41 -24.15
C GLY A 192 12.72 5.52 -24.31
N MET A 193 11.47 5.16 -24.63
CA MET A 193 10.37 6.10 -24.79
C MET A 193 9.07 5.60 -24.14
N ALA A 194 8.42 6.46 -23.35
CA ALA A 194 7.07 6.30 -22.85
C ALA A 194 6.17 7.29 -23.61
N GLY A 195 5.55 6.82 -24.69
CA GLY A 195 4.86 7.69 -25.64
C GLY A 195 5.82 8.68 -26.32
N ASN A 196 5.72 9.97 -26.00
CA ASN A 196 6.60 11.02 -26.53
C ASN A 196 7.72 11.44 -25.56
N TYR A 197 7.81 10.80 -24.40
CA TYR A 197 8.70 11.17 -23.31
C TYR A 197 9.88 10.19 -23.25
N PRO A 198 11.13 10.66 -23.38
CA PRO A 198 12.30 9.85 -23.11
C PRO A 198 12.27 9.30 -21.69
N CYS A 199 12.56 8.03 -21.52
CA CYS A 199 12.54 7.36 -20.24
C CYS A 199 13.62 6.27 -20.18
N ASP A 200 13.96 5.85 -18.97
CA ASP A 200 14.80 4.69 -18.69
C ASP A 200 14.37 4.09 -17.35
N GLY A 201 13.71 2.94 -17.39
CA GLY A 201 13.27 2.18 -16.21
C GLY A 201 12.03 2.71 -15.48
N TYR A 202 11.32 3.70 -16.06
CA TYR A 202 10.08 4.24 -15.49
C TYR A 202 8.98 4.42 -16.54
N ASP A 203 7.80 3.86 -16.24
CA ASP A 203 6.60 3.91 -17.06
C ASP A 203 5.78 5.17 -16.76
N LEU A 204 5.06 5.67 -17.77
CA LEU A 204 4.10 6.74 -17.60
C LEU A 204 2.75 6.14 -17.17
N MET A 205 2.35 6.39 -15.93
CA MET A 205 1.07 5.91 -15.40
C MET A 205 -0.08 6.86 -15.74
N ALA A 206 0.16 8.17 -15.64
CA ALA A 206 -0.88 9.17 -15.91
C ALA A 206 -0.33 10.57 -16.18
N HIS A 207 -1.12 11.42 -16.82
CA HIS A 207 -0.77 12.81 -17.12
C HIS A 207 -1.98 13.74 -17.06
N ILE A 208 -1.86 14.89 -16.40
CA ILE A 208 -2.82 16.00 -16.46
C ILE A 208 -2.09 17.28 -16.88
N PRO A 209 -2.50 17.91 -17.99
CA PRO A 209 -1.86 19.14 -18.44
C PRO A 209 -2.14 20.32 -17.50
N VAL A 210 -1.15 21.21 -17.37
CA VAL A 210 -1.20 22.35 -16.43
C VAL A 210 -2.42 23.27 -16.60
N ASN A 211 -2.97 23.36 -17.82
CA ASN A 211 -4.15 24.17 -18.10
C ASN A 211 -5.44 23.61 -17.48
N GLU A 212 -5.50 22.30 -17.21
CA GLU A 212 -6.62 21.67 -16.49
C GLU A 212 -6.47 21.84 -14.98
N LEU A 213 -5.23 21.92 -14.48
CA LEU A 213 -4.91 22.10 -13.06
C LEU A 213 -5.04 23.56 -12.60
N GLY A 214 -4.52 24.51 -13.39
CA GLY A 214 -4.43 25.92 -13.02
C GLY A 214 -5.16 26.89 -13.95
N GLY A 215 -5.73 26.41 -15.06
CA GLY A 215 -6.35 27.23 -16.10
C GLY A 215 -5.39 27.67 -17.21
N ASN A 216 -5.93 28.27 -18.28
CA ASN A 216 -5.14 28.68 -19.44
C ASN A 216 -3.98 29.62 -19.09
N GLY A 217 -2.76 29.23 -19.45
CA GLY A 217 -1.54 29.99 -19.19
C GLY A 217 -1.04 29.88 -17.75
N ALA A 218 -1.56 28.94 -16.97
CA ALA A 218 -0.93 28.53 -15.73
C ALA A 218 0.38 27.79 -16.00
N GLU A 219 1.28 27.87 -15.04
CA GLU A 219 2.56 27.15 -15.03
C GLU A 219 2.61 26.34 -13.73
N GLY A 220 3.19 25.14 -13.79
CA GLY A 220 3.41 24.25 -12.65
C GLY A 220 4.54 24.74 -11.76
N ASN A 221 4.47 24.42 -10.47
CA ASN A 221 5.54 24.68 -9.50
C ASN A 221 5.63 23.52 -8.49
N ASP A 222 5.84 23.79 -7.20
CA ASP A 222 5.99 22.72 -6.20
C ASP A 222 4.81 21.74 -6.18
N SER A 223 5.07 20.53 -5.68
CA SER A 223 4.05 19.50 -5.47
C SER A 223 4.34 18.69 -4.22
N TRP A 224 3.29 18.13 -3.63
CA TRP A 224 3.41 17.22 -2.49
C TRP A 224 2.36 16.12 -2.58
N GLY A 225 2.51 15.08 -1.77
CA GLY A 225 1.54 14.00 -1.68
C GLY A 225 0.83 13.94 -0.34
N TRP A 226 -0.36 13.33 -0.34
CA TRP A 226 -1.06 12.94 0.87
C TRP A 226 -1.74 11.59 0.64
N THR A 227 -1.38 10.60 1.42
CA THR A 227 -2.15 9.36 1.54
C THR A 227 -3.14 9.53 2.67
N ASP A 228 -4.42 9.36 2.37
CA ASP A 228 -5.48 9.45 3.36
C ASP A 228 -5.38 8.26 4.33
N PRO A 229 -5.06 8.49 5.61
CA PRO A 229 -4.88 7.40 6.57
C PRO A 229 -6.16 6.61 6.88
N GLU A 230 -7.35 7.11 6.49
CA GLU A 230 -8.62 6.39 6.69
C GLU A 230 -9.01 5.53 5.49
N THR A 231 -8.69 5.97 4.27
CA THR A 231 -9.18 5.31 3.05
C THR A 231 -8.07 4.66 2.22
N GLY A 232 -6.80 4.95 2.50
CA GLY A 232 -5.66 4.50 1.70
C GLY A 232 -5.50 5.27 0.38
N LYS A 233 -6.42 6.19 0.06
CA LYS A 233 -6.38 6.96 -1.19
C LYS A 233 -5.19 7.89 -1.25
N GLU A 234 -4.59 7.98 -2.42
CA GLU A 234 -3.44 8.82 -2.70
C GLU A 234 -3.88 10.09 -3.43
N TYR A 235 -3.42 11.23 -2.94
CA TYR A 235 -3.74 12.54 -3.50
C TYR A 235 -2.48 13.33 -3.83
N ALA A 236 -2.38 13.77 -5.09
CA ALA A 236 -1.38 14.75 -5.50
C ALA A 236 -1.87 16.17 -5.19
N LEU A 237 -1.05 16.93 -4.46
CA LEU A 237 -1.24 18.35 -4.18
C LEU A 237 -0.33 19.10 -5.16
N VAL A 238 -0.92 19.64 -6.23
CA VAL A 238 -0.17 20.18 -7.36
C VAL A 238 -0.24 21.70 -7.37
N GLY A 239 0.89 22.34 -7.11
CA GLY A 239 1.01 23.78 -7.19
C GLY A 239 0.99 24.29 -8.63
N THR A 240 0.34 25.42 -8.84
CA THR A 240 0.35 26.19 -10.07
C THR A 240 0.47 27.68 -9.78
N THR A 241 0.64 28.49 -10.82
CA THR A 241 0.65 29.95 -10.69
C THR A 241 -0.63 30.53 -10.09
N THR A 242 -1.76 29.83 -10.22
CA THR A 242 -3.09 30.34 -9.84
C THR A 242 -3.61 29.76 -8.51
N GLY A 243 -3.02 28.69 -8.01
CA GLY A 243 -3.45 28.02 -6.77
C GLY A 243 -2.84 26.62 -6.62
N THR A 244 -3.43 25.80 -5.75
CA THR A 244 -3.09 24.39 -5.57
C THR A 244 -4.26 23.53 -6.03
N ALA A 245 -4.03 22.62 -6.98
CA ALA A 245 -4.99 21.61 -7.38
C ALA A 245 -4.83 20.34 -6.53
N PHE A 246 -5.94 19.67 -6.24
CA PHE A 246 -5.97 18.40 -5.52
C PHE A 246 -6.49 17.33 -6.48
N VAL A 247 -5.68 16.30 -6.71
CA VAL A 247 -5.97 15.23 -7.68
C VAL A 247 -5.96 13.90 -6.92
N ASP A 248 -7.05 13.14 -6.99
CA ASP A 248 -7.07 11.74 -6.55
C ASP A 248 -6.33 10.92 -7.62
N ILE A 249 -5.21 10.30 -7.22
CA ILE A 249 -4.32 9.51 -8.08
C ILE A 249 -4.35 8.02 -7.74
N SER A 250 -5.29 7.60 -6.87
CA SER A 250 -5.41 6.19 -6.44
C SER A 250 -5.71 5.23 -7.58
N ASP A 251 -6.27 5.75 -8.67
CA ASP A 251 -6.60 5.05 -9.90
C ASP A 251 -5.96 5.87 -11.03
N THR A 252 -4.78 5.42 -11.49
CA THR A 252 -3.98 6.15 -12.48
C THR A 252 -4.60 6.14 -13.86
N GLU A 253 -5.45 5.17 -14.17
CA GLU A 253 -6.22 5.15 -15.41
C GLU A 253 -7.29 6.24 -15.44
N ASN A 254 -7.86 6.58 -14.27
CA ASN A 254 -8.97 7.51 -14.15
C ASN A 254 -8.71 8.60 -13.09
N LEU A 255 -7.67 9.40 -13.32
CA LEU A 255 -7.34 10.53 -12.46
C LEU A 255 -8.53 11.49 -12.28
N LYS A 256 -8.74 11.96 -11.05
CA LYS A 256 -9.85 12.87 -10.71
C LYS A 256 -9.32 14.16 -10.09
N ILE A 257 -9.41 15.25 -10.84
CA ILE A 257 -9.24 16.59 -10.27
C ILE A 257 -10.43 16.86 -9.34
N ILE A 258 -10.17 16.83 -8.04
CA ILE A 258 -11.19 17.01 -7.01
C ILE A 258 -11.59 18.48 -6.90
N GLY A 259 -10.60 19.36 -6.93
CA GLY A 259 -10.81 20.79 -6.85
C GLY A 259 -9.50 21.56 -6.75
N ILE A 260 -9.64 22.88 -6.68
CA ILE A 260 -8.53 23.82 -6.67
C ILE A 260 -8.74 24.75 -5.47
N LEU A 261 -7.70 24.96 -4.67
CA LEU A 261 -7.62 26.08 -3.74
C LEU A 261 -6.94 27.26 -4.45
N PRO A 262 -7.67 28.33 -4.80
CA PRO A 262 -7.07 29.48 -5.44
C PRO A 262 -6.06 30.19 -4.53
N THR A 263 -5.08 30.86 -5.15
CA THR A 263 -4.12 31.72 -4.46
C THR A 263 -4.81 32.70 -3.52
N ALA A 264 -4.26 32.91 -2.33
CA ALA A 264 -4.84 33.82 -1.32
C ALA A 264 -4.94 35.27 -1.81
N THR A 265 -4.03 35.69 -2.69
CA THR A 265 -3.92 37.08 -3.14
C THR A 265 -3.83 37.19 -4.66
N THR A 266 -2.64 37.04 -5.22
CA THR A 266 -2.38 37.17 -6.66
C THR A 266 -1.62 35.95 -7.16
N ASN A 267 -1.61 35.76 -8.48
CA ASN A 267 -0.81 34.70 -9.10
C ASN A 267 0.68 34.91 -8.84
N SER A 268 1.42 33.82 -8.71
CA SER A 268 2.87 33.80 -8.48
C SER A 268 3.46 32.51 -9.02
N LEU A 269 4.63 32.58 -9.65
CA LEU A 269 5.37 31.40 -10.11
C LEU A 269 5.80 30.51 -8.96
N TRP A 270 6.15 31.09 -7.82
CA TRP A 270 6.63 30.36 -6.65
C TRP A 270 5.51 30.12 -5.65
N ARG A 271 5.33 28.84 -5.31
CA ARG A 271 4.42 28.30 -4.30
C ARG A 271 5.08 27.05 -3.76
N ASP A 272 4.84 26.78 -2.48
CA ASP A 272 5.32 25.56 -1.82
C ASP A 272 4.20 24.99 -0.93
N VAL A 273 4.13 23.68 -0.83
CA VAL A 273 3.13 22.95 -0.05
C VAL A 273 3.76 21.83 0.75
N LYS A 274 3.36 21.71 2.02
CA LYS A 274 3.66 20.58 2.89
C LYS A 274 2.42 20.13 3.64
N VAL A 275 2.43 18.90 4.14
CA VAL A 275 1.29 18.28 4.82
C VAL A 275 1.63 17.97 6.26
N TYR A 276 0.67 18.18 7.16
CA TYR A 276 0.75 17.73 8.55
C TYR A 276 -0.66 17.49 9.10
N ASN A 277 -0.85 16.34 9.76
CA ASN A 277 -2.09 15.97 10.45
C ASN A 277 -3.35 16.19 9.56
N ASN A 278 -3.32 15.63 8.34
CA ASN A 278 -4.36 15.77 7.30
C ASN A 278 -4.66 17.20 6.84
N HIS A 279 -3.73 18.14 7.02
CA HIS A 279 -3.86 19.50 6.51
C HIS A 279 -2.70 19.87 5.59
N ALA A 280 -3.02 20.52 4.48
CA ALA A 280 -2.03 21.15 3.61
C ALA A 280 -1.74 22.57 4.10
N PHE A 281 -0.46 22.91 4.20
CA PHE A 281 0.05 24.24 4.52
C PHE A 281 0.74 24.81 3.29
N ILE A 282 0.15 25.86 2.72
CA ILE A 282 0.50 26.35 1.38
C ILE A 282 0.99 27.80 1.48
N VAL A 283 2.20 28.07 1.00
CA VAL A 283 2.81 29.40 0.96
C VAL A 283 3.12 29.84 -0.46
N SER A 284 3.42 31.12 -0.66
CA SER A 284 3.80 31.66 -1.97
C SER A 284 4.52 32.98 -1.82
N GLU A 285 5.34 33.29 -2.83
CA GLU A 285 6.00 34.59 -2.98
C GLU A 285 5.02 35.73 -3.34
N ALA A 286 3.75 35.42 -3.63
CA ALA A 286 2.72 36.42 -3.85
C ALA A 286 2.65 37.40 -2.67
N SER A 287 2.52 38.69 -3.00
CA SER A 287 2.54 39.76 -1.99
C SER A 287 1.39 39.58 -0.99
N ASN A 288 1.72 39.55 0.31
CA ASN A 288 0.80 39.31 1.42
C ASN A 288 0.03 37.97 1.33
N HIS A 289 0.60 36.96 0.67
CA HIS A 289 -0.02 35.64 0.56
C HIS A 289 -0.20 34.94 1.90
N GLY A 290 0.76 35.07 2.83
CA GLY A 290 0.77 34.30 4.08
C GLY A 290 0.85 32.79 3.83
N MET A 291 0.28 32.01 4.76
CA MET A 291 0.11 30.56 4.68
C MET A 291 -1.37 30.20 4.71
N GLN A 292 -1.88 29.59 3.64
CA GLN A 292 -3.21 28.99 3.62
C GLN A 292 -3.15 27.61 4.27
N VAL A 293 -4.15 27.25 5.07
CA VAL A 293 -4.32 25.91 5.62
C VAL A 293 -5.59 25.30 5.06
N PHE A 294 -5.52 24.07 4.55
CA PHE A 294 -6.65 23.35 3.96
C PHE A 294 -6.76 21.95 4.56
N ASP A 295 -7.95 21.60 5.05
CA ASP A 295 -8.28 20.27 5.56
C ASP A 295 -8.46 19.28 4.40
N LEU A 296 -7.52 18.35 4.25
CA LEU A 296 -7.47 17.38 3.17
C LEU A 296 -8.57 16.31 3.29
N THR A 297 -9.14 16.10 4.48
CA THR A 297 -10.24 15.14 4.66
C THR A 297 -11.51 15.57 3.91
N ARG A 298 -11.60 16.85 3.52
CA ARG A 298 -12.67 17.39 2.66
C ARG A 298 -12.67 16.79 1.26
N LEU A 299 -11.55 16.20 0.81
CA LEU A 299 -11.42 15.55 -0.49
C LEU A 299 -12.18 14.21 -0.57
N ARG A 300 -12.51 13.58 0.57
CA ARG A 300 -13.16 12.26 0.63
C ARG A 300 -14.57 12.21 0.04
N ASN A 301 -15.31 13.32 0.12
CA ASN A 301 -16.76 13.36 -0.15
C ASN A 301 -17.13 14.29 -1.32
N THR A 302 -16.19 14.54 -2.22
CA THR A 302 -16.40 15.46 -3.34
C THR A 302 -17.05 14.75 -4.53
N ASN A 303 -18.20 15.28 -4.97
CA ASN A 303 -18.86 14.89 -6.21
C ASN A 303 -17.97 15.24 -7.43
N PRO A 304 -18.16 14.64 -8.63
CA PRO A 304 -17.26 14.73 -9.77
C PRO A 304 -17.25 16.08 -10.50
N ILE A 305 -17.65 17.17 -9.83
CA ILE A 305 -17.54 18.53 -10.35
C ILE A 305 -16.33 19.18 -9.67
N VAL A 306 -15.34 19.60 -10.46
CA VAL A 306 -14.18 20.36 -9.97
C VAL A 306 -14.66 21.57 -9.16
N GLN A 307 -14.25 21.64 -7.89
CA GLN A 307 -14.68 22.69 -6.97
C GLN A 307 -13.57 23.73 -6.78
N ASN A 308 -13.96 25.00 -6.65
CA ASN A 308 -13.06 25.99 -6.05
C ASN A 308 -13.24 25.97 -4.54
N PHE A 309 -12.19 25.56 -3.83
CA PHE A 309 -12.15 25.53 -2.39
C PHE A 309 -11.83 26.90 -1.78
N THR A 310 -12.07 26.98 -0.47
CA THR A 310 -11.58 28.06 0.39
C THR A 310 -10.74 27.45 1.49
N ALA A 311 -9.67 28.14 1.88
CA ALA A 311 -8.82 27.74 2.99
C ALA A 311 -9.62 27.73 4.31
N ASP A 312 -9.32 26.75 5.17
CA ASP A 312 -9.92 26.59 6.50
C ASP A 312 -9.29 27.55 7.51
N ALA A 313 -8.01 27.88 7.33
CA ALA A 313 -7.33 28.95 8.06
C ALA A 313 -6.35 29.72 7.16
N HIS A 314 -5.98 30.92 7.60
CA HIS A 314 -5.04 31.78 6.88
C HIS A 314 -4.14 32.54 7.86
N TYR A 315 -2.85 32.18 7.86
CA TYR A 315 -1.83 32.79 8.72
C TYR A 315 -1.07 33.89 7.98
N ASN A 316 -1.11 35.12 8.51
CA ASN A 316 -0.68 36.32 7.77
C ASN A 316 0.53 37.05 8.39
N ALA A 317 1.30 36.39 9.26
CA ALA A 317 2.30 37.10 10.08
C ALA A 317 3.65 37.37 9.38
N PHE A 318 3.89 36.82 8.18
CA PHE A 318 5.19 36.89 7.50
C PHE A 318 5.17 37.50 6.09
N GLY A 319 3.98 37.95 5.63
CA GLY A 319 3.81 38.59 4.32
C GLY A 319 3.83 37.56 3.18
N LYS A 320 5.02 37.25 2.65
CA LYS A 320 5.25 36.20 1.63
C LYS A 320 6.25 35.18 2.17
N ALA A 321 6.35 34.01 1.56
CA ALA A 321 7.41 33.04 1.82
C ALA A 321 7.82 32.37 0.52
N HIS A 322 9.09 32.01 0.39
CA HIS A 322 9.58 31.26 -0.75
C HIS A 322 9.20 29.78 -0.62
N ASN A 323 9.51 29.19 0.55
CA ASN A 323 9.30 27.78 0.86
C ASN A 323 8.71 27.62 2.28
N ILE A 324 8.08 26.48 2.56
CA ILE A 324 7.66 26.02 3.88
C ILE A 324 8.16 24.60 4.16
N VAL A 325 8.70 24.40 5.35
CA VAL A 325 9.16 23.09 5.83
C VAL A 325 8.37 22.73 7.06
N ILE A 326 8.05 21.45 7.26
CA ILE A 326 7.35 20.99 8.45
C ILE A 326 8.18 19.89 9.12
N ASN A 327 8.39 20.02 10.43
CA ASN A 327 8.78 18.87 11.25
C ASN A 327 7.50 18.24 11.82
N GLU A 328 7.17 17.06 11.30
CA GLU A 328 5.95 16.34 11.65
C GLU A 328 5.99 15.80 13.08
N ASP A 329 7.16 15.51 13.66
CA ASP A 329 7.26 15.05 15.05
C ASP A 329 6.86 16.14 16.04
N SER A 330 7.29 17.38 15.77
CA SER A 330 7.08 18.51 16.67
C SER A 330 5.78 19.24 16.41
N GLY A 331 5.24 19.14 15.18
CA GLY A 331 4.07 19.91 14.73
C GLY A 331 4.38 21.39 14.57
N TYR A 332 5.56 21.70 14.03
CA TYR A 332 5.97 23.07 13.69
C TYR A 332 6.23 23.22 12.19
N ALA A 333 5.75 24.33 11.65
CA ALA A 333 6.08 24.79 10.32
C ALA A 333 7.14 25.91 10.36
N TYR A 334 7.98 25.92 9.34
CA TYR A 334 9.13 26.80 9.18
C TYR A 334 9.05 27.43 7.80
N ALA A 335 8.48 28.64 7.72
CA ALA A 335 8.44 29.39 6.47
C ALA A 335 9.77 30.12 6.27
N VAL A 336 10.40 29.96 5.10
CA VAL A 336 11.67 30.61 4.73
C VAL A 336 11.48 31.56 3.55
N GLY A 337 12.46 32.41 3.26
CA GLY A 337 12.34 33.48 2.27
C GLY A 337 11.29 34.53 2.64
N THR A 338 11.00 34.69 3.94
CA THR A 338 9.90 35.53 4.42
C THR A 338 10.25 37.02 4.54
N GLN A 339 9.25 37.88 4.77
CA GLN A 339 9.51 39.30 5.11
C GLN A 339 9.90 39.53 6.57
N THR A 340 9.91 38.47 7.37
CA THR A 340 10.30 38.47 8.78
C THR A 340 11.67 37.83 8.95
N PHE A 341 12.33 38.07 10.09
CA PHE A 341 13.61 37.45 10.43
C PHE A 341 14.70 37.56 9.34
N GLY A 342 14.64 38.61 8.51
CA GLY A 342 15.62 38.84 7.44
C GLY A 342 15.57 37.83 6.28
N GLY A 343 14.46 37.10 6.12
CA GLY A 343 14.34 36.01 5.15
C GLY A 343 14.70 34.63 5.71
N GLY A 344 15.21 34.56 6.94
CA GLY A 344 15.40 33.30 7.64
C GLY A 344 14.08 32.68 8.08
N ALA A 345 14.18 31.56 8.80
CA ALA A 345 13.02 30.76 9.17
C ALA A 345 12.09 31.47 10.16
N HIS A 346 10.82 31.58 9.79
CA HIS A 346 9.72 32.00 10.64
C HIS A 346 9.05 30.77 11.25
N PHE A 347 9.02 30.68 12.58
CA PHE A 347 8.50 29.50 13.28
C PHE A 347 7.01 29.64 13.53
N VAL A 348 6.23 28.61 13.21
CA VAL A 348 4.79 28.57 13.41
C VAL A 348 4.44 27.24 14.08
N ASN A 349 3.82 27.29 15.25
CA ASN A 349 3.21 26.10 15.86
C ASN A 349 1.91 25.79 15.09
N ILE A 350 1.81 24.56 14.56
CA ILE A 350 0.68 24.07 13.77
C ILE A 350 0.03 22.82 14.38
N GLN A 351 0.30 22.52 15.65
CA GLN A 351 -0.30 21.39 16.38
C GLN A 351 -1.83 21.45 16.43
N ASP A 352 -2.38 22.67 16.37
CA ASP A 352 -3.77 22.93 16.00
C ASP A 352 -3.78 23.55 14.58
N PRO A 353 -3.96 22.74 13.52
CA PRO A 353 -3.78 23.19 12.13
C PRO A 353 -4.63 24.40 11.75
N ILE A 354 -5.84 24.51 12.29
CA ILE A 354 -6.76 25.61 11.99
C ILE A 354 -6.52 26.87 12.84
N ASN A 355 -5.64 26.79 13.84
CA ASN A 355 -5.24 27.93 14.68
C ASN A 355 -3.71 28.06 14.78
N PRO A 356 -3.00 28.27 13.65
CA PRO A 356 -1.54 28.39 13.65
C PRO A 356 -1.07 29.61 14.47
N VAL A 357 -0.02 29.42 15.27
CA VAL A 357 0.49 30.45 16.21
C VAL A 357 1.97 30.75 15.94
N SER A 358 2.32 32.03 15.86
CA SER A 358 3.73 32.45 15.75
C SER A 358 4.54 31.97 16.95
N ALA A 359 5.68 31.36 16.69
CA ALA A 359 6.58 30.80 17.69
C ALA A 359 7.98 31.45 17.71
N GLY A 360 8.14 32.58 17.02
CA GLY A 360 9.44 33.25 16.86
C GLY A 360 10.05 32.96 15.50
N GLY A 361 11.37 32.92 15.43
CA GLY A 361 12.09 32.68 14.19
C GLY A 361 13.59 32.82 14.36
N PHE A 362 14.32 32.54 13.28
CA PHE A 362 15.77 32.47 13.25
C PHE A 362 16.32 33.37 12.14
N SER A 363 16.97 34.48 12.51
CA SER A 363 17.55 35.43 11.57
C SER A 363 19.08 35.36 11.47
N ALA A 364 19.74 34.62 12.36
CA ALA A 364 21.20 34.64 12.45
C ALA A 364 21.89 33.96 11.25
N GLY A 365 21.21 33.01 10.59
CA GLY A 365 21.69 32.39 9.35
C GLY A 365 21.57 33.27 8.10
N GLY A 366 20.78 34.35 8.15
CA GLY A 366 20.49 35.17 6.96
C GLY A 366 19.25 34.70 6.20
N TYR A 367 19.19 35.02 4.91
CA TYR A 367 18.12 34.57 4.02
C TYR A 367 18.27 33.08 3.74
N SER A 368 17.18 32.33 3.87
CA SER A 368 17.13 30.90 3.53
C SER A 368 16.16 30.75 2.36
N HIS A 369 16.63 30.16 1.27
CA HIS A 369 15.82 29.88 0.08
C HIS A 369 14.91 28.68 0.34
N ASP A 370 15.53 27.60 0.81
CA ASP A 370 14.93 26.34 1.22
C ASP A 370 15.53 25.93 2.58
N ALA A 371 14.93 24.94 3.23
CA ALA A 371 15.49 24.31 4.41
C ALA A 371 15.00 22.87 4.57
N GLN A 372 15.70 22.11 5.41
CA GLN A 372 15.17 20.88 6.00
C GLN A 372 15.17 21.05 7.52
N VAL A 373 14.10 20.61 8.19
CA VAL A 373 14.01 20.62 9.65
C VAL A 373 13.62 19.24 10.11
N VAL A 374 14.47 18.64 10.96
CA VAL A 374 14.30 17.25 11.42
C VAL A 374 14.45 17.16 12.92
N THR A 375 13.76 16.20 13.53
CA THR A 375 14.17 15.68 14.84
C THR A 375 15.37 14.76 14.61
N TYR A 376 16.56 15.27 14.91
CA TYR A 376 17.79 14.60 14.54
C TYR A 376 18.02 13.33 15.35
N ASN A 377 18.12 12.19 14.67
CA ASN A 377 18.46 10.90 15.27
C ASN A 377 19.66 10.24 14.56
N GLY A 378 20.51 11.07 13.96
CA GLY A 378 21.67 10.65 13.19
C GLY A 378 22.89 10.25 14.03
N PRO A 379 24.05 10.07 13.38
CA PRO A 379 25.30 9.63 14.00
C PRO A 379 25.91 10.59 15.03
N ASP A 380 25.61 11.89 14.97
CA ASP A 380 26.15 12.87 15.89
C ASP A 380 25.41 12.83 17.24
N SER A 381 26.02 12.20 18.23
CA SER A 381 25.40 12.00 19.54
C SER A 381 25.18 13.28 20.33
N ASP A 382 25.83 14.39 19.98
CA ASP A 382 25.66 15.66 20.68
C ASP A 382 24.28 16.29 20.40
N TYR A 383 23.67 15.94 19.26
CA TYR A 383 22.40 16.50 18.78
C TYR A 383 21.23 15.50 18.74
N THR A 384 21.41 14.27 19.22
CA THR A 384 20.33 13.26 19.23
C THR A 384 19.09 13.77 19.98
N GLY A 385 17.93 13.69 19.31
CA GLY A 385 16.63 14.15 19.79
C GLY A 385 16.44 15.67 19.75
N GLN A 386 17.41 16.43 19.27
CA GLN A 386 17.27 17.87 19.04
C GLN A 386 16.57 18.14 17.71
N GLU A 387 15.92 19.29 17.60
CA GLU A 387 15.33 19.74 16.35
C GLU A 387 16.33 20.62 15.61
N ILE A 388 16.85 20.09 14.50
CA ILE A 388 17.93 20.70 13.73
C ILE A 388 17.35 21.28 12.44
N LEU A 389 17.68 22.55 12.18
CA LEU A 389 17.40 23.24 10.93
C LEU A 389 18.66 23.28 10.07
N ILE A 390 18.49 22.94 8.79
CA ILE A 390 19.52 22.95 7.76
C ILE A 390 19.01 23.88 6.67
N GLY A 391 19.49 25.12 6.66
CA GLY A 391 19.08 26.15 5.71
C GLY A 391 19.99 26.20 4.50
N SER A 392 19.41 26.25 3.31
CA SER A 392 20.10 26.52 2.04
C SER A 392 20.01 28.01 1.74
N ASN A 393 21.10 28.74 1.98
CA ASN A 393 21.07 30.20 2.11
C ASN A 393 21.61 30.95 0.90
N GLU A 394 21.42 30.42 -0.33
CA GLU A 394 21.93 30.98 -1.60
C GLU A 394 23.47 30.95 -1.74
N ASN A 395 24.22 31.04 -0.64
CA ASN A 395 25.68 31.12 -0.62
C ASN A 395 26.38 30.10 0.29
N GLU A 396 25.65 29.44 1.18
CA GLU A 396 26.17 28.46 2.13
C GLU A 396 25.03 27.59 2.68
N VAL A 397 25.39 26.49 3.34
CA VAL A 397 24.47 25.72 4.19
C VAL A 397 24.62 26.19 5.63
N VAL A 398 23.52 26.44 6.34
CA VAL A 398 23.52 26.83 7.75
C VAL A 398 22.87 25.74 8.59
N ILE A 399 23.60 25.21 9.57
CA ILE A 399 23.12 24.19 10.50
C ILE A 399 22.85 24.86 11.86
N ALA A 400 21.64 24.70 12.39
CA ALA A 400 21.24 25.32 13.65
C ALA A 400 20.42 24.38 14.51
N ASP A 401 20.71 24.33 15.81
CA ASP A 401 19.79 23.79 16.81
C ASP A 401 18.71 24.83 17.08
N ILE A 402 17.47 24.44 16.78
CA ILE A 402 16.28 25.26 16.99
C ILE A 402 15.33 24.66 18.02
N THR A 403 15.77 23.65 18.79
CA THR A 403 14.97 22.97 19.81
C THR A 403 14.28 23.97 20.75
N ASP A 404 15.07 24.89 21.33
CA ASP A 404 14.54 26.06 22.03
C ASP A 404 14.20 27.16 21.02
N LYS A 405 12.92 27.23 20.63
CA LYS A 405 12.39 28.23 19.68
C LYS A 405 12.65 29.68 20.10
N SER A 406 12.90 29.94 21.38
CA SER A 406 13.20 31.27 21.90
C SER A 406 14.67 31.66 21.79
N ASN A 407 15.56 30.68 21.61
CA ASN A 407 17.00 30.87 21.54
C ASN A 407 17.66 29.88 20.56
N PRO A 408 17.34 29.96 19.25
CA PRO A 408 17.99 29.15 18.23
C PRO A 408 19.48 29.48 18.14
N THR A 409 20.32 28.47 17.97
CA THR A 409 21.79 28.60 17.93
C THR A 409 22.37 27.95 16.68
N ILE A 410 23.23 28.70 15.98
CA ILE A 410 24.05 28.11 14.90
C ILE A 410 25.00 27.09 15.53
N ILE A 411 25.00 25.89 14.94
CA ILE A 411 25.98 24.84 15.20
C ILE A 411 27.20 25.12 14.32
N SER A 412 27.00 25.14 13.00
CA SER A 412 28.06 25.38 12.01
C SER A 412 27.47 25.97 10.73
N THR A 413 28.35 26.43 9.83
CA THR A 413 27.99 26.78 8.45
C THR A 413 28.97 26.15 7.47
N VAL A 414 28.48 25.80 6.28
CA VAL A 414 29.23 25.07 5.27
C VAL A 414 29.31 25.88 3.99
N ALA A 415 30.52 26.34 3.68
CA ALA A 415 30.82 26.96 2.40
C ALA A 415 31.55 25.97 1.49
N TYR A 416 31.33 26.10 0.18
CA TYR A 416 31.96 25.27 -0.84
C TYR A 416 32.37 26.12 -2.05
N SER A 417 33.11 25.51 -2.99
CA SER A 417 33.61 26.22 -4.18
C SER A 417 32.64 26.14 -5.36
N ASN A 418 32.72 27.15 -6.23
CA ASN A 418 31.90 27.29 -7.44
C ASN A 418 30.41 27.35 -7.12
N ILE A 419 30.05 28.18 -6.13
CA ILE A 419 28.65 28.41 -5.78
C ILE A 419 27.98 29.17 -6.93
N GLY A 420 26.82 28.69 -7.37
CA GLY A 420 25.87 29.46 -8.14
C GLY A 420 24.78 30.02 -7.22
N TYR A 421 24.00 29.13 -6.64
CA TYR A 421 22.87 29.37 -5.76
C TYR A 421 22.62 28.13 -4.89
N THR A 422 23.12 28.12 -3.64
CA THR A 422 22.83 27.04 -2.67
C THR A 422 21.32 26.94 -2.46
N HIS A 423 20.70 25.93 -3.08
CA HIS A 423 19.27 25.95 -3.37
C HIS A 423 18.46 25.09 -2.41
N GLN A 424 18.61 23.78 -2.48
CA GLN A 424 17.87 22.80 -1.69
C GLN A 424 18.76 21.60 -1.41
N GLY A 425 18.56 20.96 -0.26
CA GLY A 425 19.23 19.71 0.05
C GLY A 425 18.42 18.84 0.99
N TRP A 426 18.82 17.58 1.06
CA TRP A 426 18.09 16.53 1.77
C TRP A 426 19.04 15.55 2.42
N PHE A 427 18.71 15.14 3.64
CA PHE A 427 19.41 14.06 4.33
C PHE A 427 19.18 12.69 3.68
N THR A 428 20.20 11.83 3.77
CA THR A 428 19.99 10.38 3.73
C THR A 428 19.16 9.94 4.93
N GLU A 429 18.44 8.82 4.83
CA GLU A 429 17.54 8.36 5.90
C GLU A 429 18.26 8.13 7.24
N ASP A 430 19.54 7.75 7.20
CA ASP A 430 20.39 7.60 8.38
C ASP A 430 21.00 8.91 8.91
N SER A 431 20.65 10.05 8.27
CA SER A 431 21.14 11.40 8.57
C SER A 431 22.66 11.57 8.56
N LYS A 432 23.41 10.65 7.92
CA LYS A 432 24.87 10.75 7.82
C LYS A 432 25.32 11.71 6.73
N TYR A 433 24.61 11.73 5.61
CA TYR A 433 24.98 12.54 4.45
C TYR A 433 23.89 13.54 4.14
N PHE A 434 24.30 14.75 3.77
CA PHE A 434 23.40 15.78 3.27
C PHE A 434 23.71 16.02 1.78
N ILE A 435 22.74 15.72 0.93
CA ILE A 435 22.84 15.84 -0.52
C ILE A 435 22.27 17.20 -0.92
N LEU A 436 23.10 18.05 -1.51
CA LEU A 436 22.78 19.45 -1.83
C LEU A 436 22.84 19.70 -3.34
N GLY A 437 21.83 20.39 -3.86
CA GLY A 437 21.82 20.98 -5.19
C GLY A 437 22.21 22.46 -5.22
N ASP A 438 22.82 22.89 -6.33
CA ASP A 438 23.25 24.27 -6.58
C ASP A 438 22.67 24.79 -7.90
N GLU A 439 21.45 25.31 -7.83
CA GLU A 439 20.54 25.54 -8.96
C GLU A 439 21.07 26.49 -10.07
N THR A 440 22.17 27.21 -9.87
CA THR A 440 22.68 28.07 -10.95
C THR A 440 24.14 27.89 -11.24
N ASP A 441 24.79 26.85 -10.71
CA ASP A 441 26.19 26.64 -11.00
C ASP A 441 26.45 26.19 -12.45
N GLU A 442 25.52 25.50 -13.11
CA GLU A 442 25.63 25.19 -14.55
C GLU A 442 25.50 26.46 -15.39
N LEU A 443 24.66 27.42 -14.98
CA LEU A 443 24.52 28.70 -15.65
C LEU A 443 25.76 29.60 -15.46
N ASN A 444 26.29 29.63 -14.23
CA ASN A 444 27.32 30.57 -13.81
C ASN A 444 28.74 30.07 -14.11
N ASN A 445 28.97 28.76 -13.97
CA ASN A 445 30.27 28.12 -14.08
C ASN A 445 30.37 27.18 -15.30
N GLY A 446 29.23 26.75 -15.85
CA GLY A 446 29.18 25.75 -16.91
C GLY A 446 29.47 24.34 -16.39
N GLY A 447 29.22 23.34 -17.22
CA GLY A 447 29.42 21.95 -16.86
C GLY A 447 28.13 21.15 -16.99
N ASN A 448 28.17 19.96 -16.42
CA ASN A 448 26.99 19.11 -16.28
C ASN A 448 26.40 19.26 -14.88
N THR A 449 25.14 18.84 -14.71
CA THR A 449 24.41 18.83 -13.44
C THR A 449 25.31 18.43 -12.29
N ARG A 450 25.40 19.23 -11.23
CA ARG A 450 26.33 18.94 -10.13
C ARG A 450 25.63 18.85 -8.77
N THR A 451 25.72 17.69 -8.14
CA THR A 451 25.19 17.46 -6.80
C THR A 451 26.31 17.25 -5.79
N LEU A 452 26.23 17.92 -4.64
CA LEU A 452 27.24 17.89 -3.59
C LEU A 452 26.79 16.97 -2.45
N VAL A 453 27.68 16.09 -1.99
CA VAL A 453 27.42 15.27 -0.81
C VAL A 453 28.31 15.73 0.31
N PHE A 454 27.71 16.17 1.40
CA PHE A 454 28.42 16.52 2.63
C PHE A 454 28.32 15.40 3.66
N ASP A 455 29.43 15.11 4.32
CA ASP A 455 29.48 14.27 5.52
C ASP A 455 29.03 15.11 6.72
N PHE A 456 27.89 14.73 7.28
CA PHE A 456 27.23 15.34 8.44
C PHE A 456 27.28 14.40 9.65
N THR A 457 28.26 13.49 9.70
CA THR A 457 28.49 12.62 10.87
C THR A 457 28.91 13.38 12.14
N ASP A 458 29.41 14.60 11.96
CA ASP A 458 29.73 15.60 12.97
C ASP A 458 29.18 16.95 12.49
N LEU A 459 28.07 17.41 13.07
CA LEU A 459 27.37 18.63 12.66
C LEU A 459 28.15 19.89 13.05
N ASP A 460 29.08 19.81 14.02
CA ASP A 460 29.98 20.93 14.36
C ASP A 460 31.03 21.17 13.27
N ASN A 461 31.39 20.13 12.52
CA ASN A 461 32.46 20.18 11.54
C ASN A 461 32.14 19.41 10.24
N PRO A 462 31.04 19.76 9.54
CA PRO A 462 30.64 19.12 8.30
C PRO A 462 31.68 19.35 7.21
N SER A 463 31.80 18.40 6.30
CA SER A 463 32.79 18.47 5.22
C SER A 463 32.26 17.93 3.90
N LEU A 464 32.77 18.43 2.78
CA LEU A 464 32.43 17.89 1.47
C LEU A 464 33.02 16.48 1.34
N HIS A 465 32.16 15.49 1.15
CA HIS A 465 32.50 14.07 1.02
C HIS A 465 32.77 13.69 -0.43
N SER A 466 31.80 13.96 -1.32
CA SER A 466 31.91 13.66 -2.74
C SER A 466 31.11 14.67 -3.58
N THR A 467 31.22 14.54 -4.90
CA THR A 467 30.45 15.34 -5.86
C THR A 467 30.01 14.42 -6.98
N TYR A 468 28.72 14.40 -7.25
CA TYR A 468 28.15 13.75 -8.41
C TYR A 468 28.13 14.73 -9.59
N THR A 469 28.35 14.21 -10.80
CA THR A 469 28.24 14.96 -12.05
C THR A 469 27.35 14.18 -12.99
N GLY A 470 26.19 14.74 -13.30
CA GLY A 470 25.18 14.12 -14.14
C GLY A 470 25.56 14.05 -15.63
N PRO A 471 24.71 13.41 -16.45
CA PRO A 471 25.00 13.21 -17.87
C PRO A 471 24.73 14.45 -18.74
N THR A 472 23.92 15.40 -18.28
CA THR A 472 23.48 16.58 -19.06
C THR A 472 23.92 17.89 -18.41
N ALA A 473 23.73 19.01 -19.10
CA ALA A 473 23.98 20.36 -18.58
C ALA A 473 22.72 21.06 -18.04
N ALA A 474 21.65 20.28 -17.79
CA ALA A 474 20.42 20.81 -17.23
C ALA A 474 20.62 21.21 -15.77
N ILE A 475 19.84 22.20 -15.34
CA ILE A 475 19.91 22.77 -14.00
C ILE A 475 19.26 21.81 -13.01
N ASP A 476 19.94 21.49 -11.90
CA ASP A 476 19.33 20.77 -10.79
C ASP A 476 18.37 21.68 -9.99
N HIS A 477 17.39 21.09 -9.33
CA HIS A 477 16.42 21.87 -8.55
C HIS A 477 16.10 21.21 -7.21
N ASN A 478 14.95 20.55 -7.09
CA ASN A 478 14.54 19.87 -5.86
C ASN A 478 14.96 18.39 -5.87
N GLY A 479 15.59 17.96 -4.79
CA GLY A 479 16.05 16.59 -4.60
C GLY A 479 15.51 15.96 -3.32
N TYR A 480 15.10 14.68 -3.38
CA TYR A 480 14.57 13.95 -2.23
C TYR A 480 15.17 12.55 -2.14
N VAL A 481 15.32 12.03 -0.92
CA VAL A 481 15.82 10.66 -0.69
C VAL A 481 14.66 9.78 -0.22
N LYS A 482 14.54 8.59 -0.83
CA LYS A 482 13.70 7.48 -0.33
C LYS A 482 14.48 6.19 -0.51
N GLY A 483 14.77 5.50 0.59
CA GLY A 483 15.67 4.35 0.61
C GLY A 483 17.04 4.67 0.01
N ASP A 484 17.47 3.86 -0.95
CA ASP A 484 18.76 3.97 -1.63
C ASP A 484 18.70 4.81 -2.92
N THR A 485 17.61 5.54 -3.18
CA THR A 485 17.47 6.39 -4.38
C THR A 485 17.33 7.86 -4.01
N PHE A 486 18.12 8.70 -4.68
CA PHE A 486 17.96 10.15 -4.70
C PHE A 486 17.22 10.58 -5.98
N TYR A 487 16.04 11.17 -5.78
CA TYR A 487 15.11 11.63 -6.79
C TYR A 487 15.36 13.10 -7.06
N LEU A 488 15.90 13.43 -8.23
CA LEU A 488 16.31 14.79 -8.57
C LEU A 488 15.45 15.36 -9.70
N ALA A 489 14.70 16.42 -9.41
CA ALA A 489 14.15 17.30 -10.43
C ALA A 489 15.30 18.04 -11.12
N ASN A 490 15.41 17.88 -12.44
CA ASN A 490 16.53 18.41 -13.24
C ASN A 490 16.00 19.19 -14.45
N TYR A 491 15.01 20.07 -14.22
CA TYR A 491 14.36 20.94 -15.20
C TYR A 491 14.24 20.29 -16.59
N SER A 492 15.07 20.73 -17.54
CA SER A 492 14.92 20.39 -18.96
C SER A 492 15.34 18.97 -19.28
N ALA A 493 15.97 18.27 -18.33
CA ALA A 493 16.36 16.88 -18.42
C ALA A 493 15.41 15.95 -17.64
N GLY A 494 14.26 16.43 -17.18
CA GLY A 494 13.30 15.59 -16.47
C GLY A 494 13.65 15.32 -15.01
N VAL A 495 13.17 14.19 -14.51
CA VAL A 495 13.60 13.61 -13.23
C VAL A 495 14.73 12.62 -13.46
N ARG A 496 15.73 12.65 -12.57
CA ARG A 496 16.85 11.72 -12.51
C ARG A 496 16.75 10.87 -11.26
N PHE A 497 16.87 9.55 -11.42
CA PHE A 497 16.87 8.59 -10.32
C PHE A 497 18.31 8.13 -10.11
N ILE A 498 18.88 8.46 -8.96
CA ILE A 498 20.30 8.28 -8.67
C ILE A 498 20.44 7.30 -7.50
N ASP A 499 21.03 6.14 -7.76
CA ASP A 499 21.41 5.15 -6.74
C ASP A 499 22.49 5.75 -5.82
N ILE A 500 22.18 5.76 -4.52
CA ILE A 500 23.02 6.24 -3.43
C ILE A 500 23.40 5.12 -2.44
N SER A 501 23.11 3.85 -2.76
CA SER A 501 23.46 2.69 -1.90
C SER A 501 24.96 2.61 -1.57
N ASN A 502 25.82 3.20 -2.42
CA ASN A 502 27.28 3.23 -2.26
C ASN A 502 27.82 4.66 -1.96
N ILE A 503 26.98 5.53 -1.41
CA ILE A 503 27.33 6.92 -1.09
C ILE A 503 28.49 7.03 -0.10
N GLU A 504 28.66 6.05 0.80
CA GLU A 504 29.77 6.00 1.76
C GLU A 504 31.15 5.95 1.08
N ASN A 505 31.24 5.33 -0.09
CA ASN A 505 32.45 5.27 -0.91
C ASN A 505 32.53 6.42 -1.93
N GLY A 506 31.63 7.40 -1.82
CA GLY A 506 31.55 8.59 -2.68
C GLY A 506 31.06 8.28 -4.09
N THR A 507 30.33 7.17 -4.28
CA THR A 507 29.83 6.72 -5.57
C THR A 507 28.31 6.89 -5.63
N LEU A 508 27.86 7.65 -6.62
CA LEU A 508 26.45 7.84 -6.97
C LEU A 508 26.30 7.50 -8.45
N VAL A 509 25.25 6.77 -8.82
CA VAL A 509 25.06 6.26 -10.19
C VAL A 509 23.63 6.54 -10.63
N GLU A 510 23.43 7.19 -11.77
CA GLU A 510 22.10 7.29 -12.37
C GLU A 510 21.60 5.88 -12.74
N GLU A 511 20.47 5.46 -12.16
CA GLU A 511 19.83 4.16 -12.41
C GLU A 511 18.64 4.26 -13.38
N GLY A 512 18.17 5.48 -13.66
CA GLY A 512 17.11 5.74 -14.63
C GLY A 512 16.75 7.22 -14.73
N TYR A 513 15.81 7.54 -15.62
CA TYR A 513 15.25 8.89 -15.75
C TYR A 513 13.85 8.87 -16.37
N PHE A 514 13.12 9.98 -16.20
CA PHE A 514 11.90 10.25 -16.95
C PHE A 514 11.85 11.72 -17.37
N ASP A 515 11.81 11.98 -18.68
CA ASP A 515 11.93 13.31 -19.27
C ASP A 515 10.60 13.81 -19.82
N THR A 516 9.95 14.68 -19.03
CA THR A 516 8.70 15.35 -19.38
C THR A 516 8.87 16.49 -20.39
N PHE A 517 10.12 16.90 -20.67
CA PHE A 517 10.46 18.01 -21.54
C PHE A 517 11.41 17.58 -22.71
N PRO A 518 10.91 16.79 -23.67
CA PRO A 518 11.75 16.13 -24.69
C PRO A 518 12.45 17.05 -25.70
N SER A 519 12.30 18.37 -25.59
CA SER A 519 12.80 19.30 -26.60
C SER A 519 14.32 19.51 -26.54
N HIS A 520 14.92 19.45 -25.34
CA HIS A 520 16.37 19.53 -25.12
C HIS A 520 16.73 19.37 -23.63
N ASN A 521 17.99 18.98 -23.34
CA ASN A 521 18.53 18.83 -21.98
C ASN A 521 19.61 19.90 -21.68
N ASN A 522 19.37 21.13 -22.11
CA ASN A 522 20.30 22.25 -21.98
C ASN A 522 20.08 23.02 -20.66
N THR A 523 21.03 23.87 -20.29
CA THR A 523 20.92 24.78 -19.13
C THR A 523 19.76 25.78 -19.29
N SER A 524 18.57 25.43 -18.80
CA SER A 524 17.36 26.24 -18.82
C SER A 524 16.37 25.80 -17.74
N PHE A 525 15.45 26.70 -17.36
CA PHE A 525 14.40 26.50 -16.36
C PHE A 525 13.08 25.98 -16.96
N ASN A 526 13.15 25.14 -17.99
CA ASN A 526 11.96 24.53 -18.59
C ASN A 526 11.85 23.10 -18.08
N GLY A 527 10.65 22.52 -18.01
CA GLY A 527 10.47 21.14 -17.62
C GLY A 527 10.17 20.96 -16.13
N VAL A 528 10.79 19.96 -15.50
CA VAL A 528 10.42 19.51 -14.13
C VAL A 528 10.81 20.53 -13.07
N TRP A 529 9.81 21.02 -12.32
CA TRP A 529 10.03 21.82 -11.12
C TRP A 529 10.22 20.94 -9.88
N ASN A 530 9.38 19.93 -9.68
CA ASN A 530 9.41 19.11 -8.47
C ASN A 530 9.09 17.63 -8.74
N VAL A 531 9.61 16.77 -7.87
CA VAL A 531 9.33 15.34 -7.82
C VAL A 531 8.94 14.95 -6.39
N TYR A 532 7.96 14.07 -6.21
CA TYR A 532 7.57 13.53 -4.90
C TYR A 532 7.46 12.00 -5.00
N PRO A 533 8.35 11.24 -4.32
CA PRO A 533 8.45 9.77 -4.46
C PRO A 533 7.83 8.96 -3.31
N TYR A 534 7.12 9.59 -2.36
CA TYR A 534 6.79 8.97 -1.07
C TYR A 534 5.45 8.22 -1.01
N PHE A 535 4.80 7.94 -2.14
CA PHE A 535 3.61 7.08 -2.14
C PHE A 535 4.01 5.60 -1.94
N GLU A 536 3.17 4.85 -1.24
CA GLU A 536 3.41 3.43 -0.94
C GLU A 536 3.12 2.56 -2.17
N SER A 537 2.21 2.99 -3.05
CA SER A 537 1.90 2.36 -4.34
C SER A 537 3.07 2.36 -5.34
N GLY A 538 4.23 2.95 -4.99
CA GLY A 538 5.32 3.20 -5.92
C GLY A 538 5.08 4.36 -6.89
N ASN A 539 3.90 4.99 -6.86
CA ASN A 539 3.61 6.19 -7.64
C ASN A 539 4.60 7.31 -7.30
N ILE A 540 5.19 7.92 -8.32
CA ILE A 540 6.04 9.08 -8.21
C ILE A 540 5.36 10.20 -8.98
N ILE A 541 5.03 11.30 -8.30
CA ILE A 541 4.44 12.46 -8.97
C ILE A 541 5.52 13.45 -9.36
N ILE A 542 5.39 13.99 -10.56
CA ILE A 542 6.29 14.98 -11.15
C ILE A 542 5.43 16.17 -11.56
N ASN A 543 5.83 17.39 -11.17
CA ASN A 543 5.17 18.60 -11.65
C ASN A 543 6.11 19.37 -12.56
N ASP A 544 5.73 19.44 -13.83
CA ASP A 544 6.41 20.14 -14.89
C ASP A 544 5.79 21.54 -15.09
N ILE A 545 6.64 22.54 -15.32
CA ILE A 545 6.24 23.94 -15.49
C ILE A 545 5.23 24.09 -16.63
N GLU A 546 5.53 23.48 -17.78
CA GLU A 546 4.70 23.55 -18.97
C GLU A 546 3.75 22.36 -19.10
N GLY A 547 4.19 21.20 -18.63
CA GLY A 547 3.54 19.91 -18.78
C GLY A 547 2.49 19.61 -17.73
N GLY A 548 2.56 20.18 -16.52
CA GLY A 548 1.65 19.87 -15.42
C GLY A 548 2.01 18.58 -14.67
N LEU A 549 1.01 17.86 -14.18
CA LEU A 549 1.18 16.67 -13.36
C LEU A 549 1.45 15.44 -14.22
N PHE A 550 2.55 14.74 -13.94
CA PHE A 550 2.81 13.39 -14.41
C PHE A 550 2.84 12.44 -13.21
N VAL A 551 2.34 11.23 -13.39
CA VAL A 551 2.51 10.11 -12.46
C VAL A 551 3.33 9.06 -13.19
N VAL A 552 4.47 8.69 -12.62
CA VAL A 552 5.35 7.64 -13.17
C VAL A 552 5.56 6.57 -12.11
N ARG A 553 5.93 5.37 -12.54
CA ARG A 553 6.27 4.25 -11.66
C ARG A 553 7.48 3.51 -12.23
N LYS A 554 8.30 2.90 -11.37
CA LYS A 554 9.41 2.06 -11.84
C LYS A 554 8.82 0.88 -12.60
N ASN A 555 9.42 0.50 -13.73
CA ASN A 555 8.92 -0.59 -14.54
C ASN A 555 8.80 -1.88 -13.72
N GLY A 556 7.69 -2.58 -13.93
CA GLY A 556 7.36 -3.82 -13.24
C GLY A 556 6.95 -3.63 -11.78
N LEU A 557 6.11 -2.62 -11.52
CA LEU A 557 5.43 -2.35 -10.26
C LEU A 557 4.02 -1.83 -10.54
#